data_AF-A0A1H6GBU0-F1
#
_entry.id   AF-A0A1H6GBU0-F1
#
_cell.length_a   1.000
_cell.length_b   1.000
_cell.length_c   1.000
_cell.angle_alpha   90.00
_cell.angle_beta   90.00
_cell.angle_gamma   90.00
#
_symmetry.space_group_name_H-M   'P 1'
#
loop_
_entity.id
_entity.type
_entity.pdbx_description
1 polymer ?
#
loop_
_entity_poly.entity_id
_entity_poly.type
_entity_poly.pdbx_seq_one_letter_code
_entity_poly.pdbx_strand_id
1 'polypeptide(L)'
;MRIGSLIALTTAIFVAIGVALVSSVTSDGTHVPDDFDEIYYVRNVEHNRPWTFGDCPLGREVVVQRTGRLQISWYVQRADIHGCVRAFDLGPSDSIDAVMEAPVIARKVVMLNQSSLQELLKRLESLRWQADWSGPKNMDESYSTDCKRTTDALPGRSLAIAAPGPKISVLSIFDKMARQPAEASCATNEIANAKVLDTAVAPFAPLLPAQYHIRPAIAERLNRER
;
A
#
# COMPACT_ATOMS: atom_id res chain seq x y z
N MET A 1 -27.72 30.35 -5.10
CA MET A 1 -26.27 30.65 -5.16
C MET A 1 -25.78 30.67 -3.72
N ARG A 2 -24.89 29.82 -3.23
CA ARG A 2 -23.63 29.34 -3.81
C ARG A 2 -23.44 27.83 -3.56
N ILE A 3 -22.86 27.23 -4.59
CA ILE A 3 -22.36 25.85 -4.67
C ILE A 3 -21.14 25.76 -3.74
N GLY A 4 -21.18 24.87 -2.75
CA GLY A 4 -20.01 24.48 -1.97
C GLY A 4 -19.35 23.31 -2.67
N SER A 5 -18.24 23.57 -3.38
CA SER A 5 -17.44 22.55 -4.02
C SER A 5 -16.82 21.63 -2.97
N LEU A 6 -17.23 20.37 -2.95
CA LEU A 6 -16.48 19.29 -2.29
C LEU A 6 -15.14 19.13 -3.02
N ILE A 7 -14.06 19.50 -2.34
CA ILE A 7 -12.70 19.18 -2.77
C ILE A 7 -12.49 17.70 -2.41
N ALA A 8 -12.72 16.82 -3.38
CA ALA A 8 -12.24 15.45 -3.34
C ALA A 8 -10.70 15.51 -3.42
N LEU A 9 -10.04 15.31 -2.28
CA LEU A 9 -8.58 15.30 -2.19
C LEU A 9 -8.08 13.90 -2.61
N THR A 10 -8.00 13.66 -3.91
CA THR A 10 -7.32 12.50 -4.47
C THR A 10 -5.82 12.65 -4.22
N THR A 11 -5.29 11.89 -3.27
CA THR A 11 -3.85 11.78 -3.01
C THR A 11 -3.14 11.14 -4.21
N ALA A 12 -2.69 11.97 -5.15
CA ALA A 12 -1.77 11.59 -6.20
C ALA A 12 -0.34 11.49 -5.64
N ILE A 13 0.21 10.29 -5.62
CA ILE A 13 1.58 9.99 -5.20
C ILE A 13 2.53 10.45 -6.32
N PHE A 14 3.37 11.46 -6.06
CA PHE A 14 4.46 11.85 -6.97
C PHE A 14 5.70 10.99 -6.70
N VAL A 15 6.00 10.05 -7.59
CA VAL A 15 7.28 9.32 -7.65
C VAL A 15 8.32 10.24 -8.30
N ALA A 16 9.48 10.39 -7.67
CA ALA A 16 10.63 11.09 -8.24
C ALA A 16 11.22 10.25 -9.39
N ILE A 17 11.01 10.69 -10.64
CA ILE A 17 11.44 9.97 -11.86
C ILE A 17 12.82 10.49 -12.31
N GLY A 18 13.84 9.63 -12.25
CA GLY A 18 15.06 9.79 -13.03
C GLY A 18 14.78 9.41 -14.49
N VAL A 19 14.85 10.38 -15.41
CA VAL A 19 14.50 10.15 -16.81
C VAL A 19 15.64 9.44 -17.55
N ALA A 20 15.39 8.21 -18.00
CA ALA A 20 16.11 7.61 -19.12
C ALA A 20 15.08 7.02 -20.10
N LEU A 21 15.03 7.59 -21.30
CA LEU A 21 14.17 7.18 -22.41
C LEU A 21 14.72 5.91 -23.07
N VAL A 22 14.06 4.76 -22.93
CA VAL A 22 14.10 3.67 -23.92
C VAL A 22 12.78 2.88 -23.90
N SER A 23 12.15 2.85 -25.09
CA SER A 23 11.31 1.84 -25.75
C SER A 23 10.13 1.14 -25.05
N SER A 24 9.02 1.15 -25.79
CA SER A 24 7.82 0.31 -25.65
C SER A 24 8.13 -1.18 -25.56
N VAL A 25 7.59 -1.84 -24.53
CA VAL A 25 7.42 -3.30 -24.52
C VAL A 25 5.92 -3.60 -24.47
N THR A 26 5.55 -4.44 -25.42
CA THR A 26 4.29 -5.09 -25.70
C THR A 26 3.69 -5.78 -24.49
N SER A 27 2.36 -5.75 -24.40
CA SER A 27 1.59 -6.56 -23.46
C SER A 27 1.77 -8.05 -23.77
N ASP A 28 2.59 -8.74 -23.00
CA ASP A 28 2.55 -10.20 -22.94
C ASP A 28 2.96 -10.68 -21.54
N GLY A 29 1.99 -11.30 -20.85
CA GLY A 29 2.23 -12.46 -19.99
C GLY A 29 2.41 -12.27 -18.49
N THR A 30 3.12 -11.24 -18.00
CA THR A 30 3.50 -11.19 -16.57
C THR A 30 2.87 -10.03 -15.81
N HIS A 31 2.37 -10.32 -14.60
CA HIS A 31 1.89 -9.29 -13.66
C HIS A 31 3.01 -8.46 -13.06
N VAL A 32 4.25 -8.97 -13.10
CA VAL A 32 5.44 -8.30 -12.61
C VAL A 32 6.44 -8.23 -13.76
N PRO A 33 6.90 -7.03 -14.17
CA PRO A 33 7.92 -6.89 -15.19
C PRO A 33 9.26 -7.40 -14.65
N ASP A 34 10.04 -8.08 -15.49
CA ASP A 34 11.39 -8.57 -15.14
C ASP A 34 12.33 -7.45 -14.67
N ASP A 35 12.03 -6.22 -15.05
CA ASP A 35 12.83 -5.03 -14.82
C ASP A 35 12.29 -4.04 -13.78
N PHE A 36 11.29 -4.42 -12.97
CA PHE A 36 10.69 -3.54 -11.96
C PHE A 36 11.71 -2.75 -11.10
N ASP A 37 11.35 -1.53 -10.71
CA ASP A 37 12.13 -0.71 -9.79
C ASP A 37 11.82 -1.11 -8.34
N GLU A 38 10.54 -1.04 -7.97
CA GLU A 38 10.06 -1.24 -6.61
C GLU A 38 8.68 -1.90 -6.55
N ILE A 39 8.48 -2.74 -5.54
CA ILE A 39 7.19 -3.34 -5.18
C ILE A 39 6.79 -2.83 -3.80
N TYR A 40 5.61 -2.24 -3.73
CA TYR A 40 4.99 -1.72 -2.52
C TYR A 40 3.82 -2.61 -2.12
N TYR A 41 3.82 -3.10 -0.89
CA TYR A 41 2.68 -3.81 -0.33
C TYR A 41 2.25 -3.14 0.97
N VAL A 42 1.01 -2.65 1.02
CA VAL A 42 0.42 -2.01 2.19
C VAL A 42 -0.72 -2.86 2.71
N ARG A 43 -0.81 -3.01 4.03
CA ARG A 43 -1.97 -3.62 4.68
C ARG A 43 -2.19 -3.10 6.09
N ASN A 44 -3.40 -3.29 6.60
CA ASN A 44 -3.71 -3.11 8.00
C ASN A 44 -3.29 -4.34 8.83
N VAL A 45 -2.78 -4.08 10.04
CA VAL A 45 -2.33 -5.08 11.01
C VAL A 45 -2.90 -4.77 12.39
N GLU A 46 -3.71 -5.70 12.90
CA GLU A 46 -4.23 -5.64 14.26
C GLU A 46 -3.10 -5.69 15.29
N HIS A 47 -3.16 -4.82 16.30
CA HIS A 47 -2.13 -4.71 17.34
C HIS A 47 -2.63 -4.97 18.76
N ASN A 48 -3.94 -5.02 19.00
CA ASN A 48 -4.56 -5.25 20.33
C ASN A 48 -3.98 -4.35 21.44
N ARG A 49 -3.58 -3.13 21.08
CA ARG A 49 -2.94 -2.14 21.98
C ARG A 49 -3.55 -0.75 21.80
N PRO A 50 -4.87 -0.60 22.01
CA PRO A 50 -5.57 0.65 21.76
C PRO A 50 -4.99 1.81 22.58
N TRP A 51 -4.56 1.53 23.81
CA TRP A 51 -3.90 2.48 24.71
C TRP A 51 -2.57 3.05 24.19
N THR A 52 -1.90 2.36 23.28
CA THR A 52 -0.59 2.77 22.75
C THR A 52 -0.69 3.37 21.35
N PHE A 53 -1.52 2.79 20.48
CA PHE A 53 -1.56 3.14 19.06
C PHE A 53 -2.91 3.69 18.59
N GLY A 54 -3.87 3.92 19.49
CA GLY A 54 -5.24 4.29 19.12
C GLY A 54 -6.06 3.07 18.67
N ASP A 55 -7.31 3.30 18.29
CA ASP A 55 -8.27 2.21 17.98
C ASP A 55 -8.15 1.67 16.56
N CYS A 56 -7.45 2.40 15.68
CA CYS A 56 -7.20 1.96 14.31
C CYS A 56 -6.05 0.95 14.24
N PRO A 57 -6.10 -0.05 13.35
CA PRO A 57 -4.99 -0.96 13.12
C PRO A 57 -3.75 -0.20 12.65
N LEU A 58 -2.58 -0.82 12.79
CA LEU A 58 -1.35 -0.25 12.25
C LEU A 58 -1.31 -0.43 10.74
N GLY A 59 -0.87 0.59 10.02
CA GLY A 59 -0.47 0.44 8.63
C GLY A 59 0.87 -0.27 8.58
N ARG A 60 1.00 -1.33 7.80
CA ARG A 60 2.28 -1.96 7.49
C ARG A 60 2.56 -1.81 6.00
N GLU A 61 3.68 -1.20 5.68
CA GLU A 61 4.20 -1.08 4.32
C GLU A 61 5.44 -1.94 4.18
N VAL A 62 5.51 -2.70 3.09
CA VAL A 62 6.69 -3.44 2.67
C VAL A 62 7.10 -2.89 1.32
N VAL A 63 8.34 -2.41 1.22
CA VAL A 63 8.94 -1.94 -0.03
C VAL A 63 10.07 -2.89 -0.40
N VAL A 64 10.00 -3.48 -1.59
CA VAL A 64 11.01 -4.40 -2.13
C VAL A 64 11.62 -3.78 -3.37
N GLN A 65 12.93 -3.57 -3.35
CA GLN A 65 13.68 -3.10 -4.52
C GLN A 65 14.22 -4.29 -5.30
N ARG A 66 14.47 -4.09 -6.59
CA ARG A 66 15.10 -5.10 -7.46
C ARG A 66 16.43 -5.65 -6.93
N THR A 67 17.16 -4.83 -6.19
CA THR A 67 18.43 -5.21 -5.55
C THR A 67 18.27 -6.27 -4.44
N GLY A 68 17.04 -6.62 -4.07
CA GLY A 68 16.72 -7.47 -2.93
C GLY A 68 16.60 -6.69 -1.61
N ARG A 69 16.85 -5.38 -1.60
CA ARG A 69 16.61 -4.55 -0.41
C ARG A 69 15.12 -4.54 -0.09
N LEU A 70 14.77 -5.02 1.10
CA LEU A 70 13.40 -5.01 1.62
C LEU A 70 13.33 -4.10 2.85
N GLN A 71 12.44 -3.13 2.81
CA GLN A 71 12.10 -2.26 3.93
C GLN A 71 10.69 -2.55 4.42
N ILE A 72 10.52 -2.62 5.74
CA ILE A 72 9.22 -2.77 6.39
C ILE A 72 9.05 -1.60 7.32
N SER A 73 7.96 -0.87 7.15
CA SER A 73 7.59 0.26 8.00
C SER A 73 6.22 0.01 8.61
N TRP A 74 6.08 0.33 9.90
CA TRP A 74 4.80 0.33 10.60
C TRP A 74 4.41 1.74 10.94
N TYR A 75 3.16 2.09 10.71
CA TYR A 75 2.61 3.44 10.87
C TYR A 75 1.42 3.43 11.79
N VAL A 76 1.29 4.44 12.64
CA VAL A 76 0.02 4.67 13.32
C VAL A 76 -1.01 5.21 12.36
N GLN A 77 -2.26 4.78 12.55
CA GLN A 77 -3.41 5.29 11.83
C GLN A 77 -4.38 5.97 12.79
N ARG A 78 -5.20 6.86 12.25
CA ARG A 78 -6.31 7.51 12.95
C ARG A 78 -7.60 7.24 12.20
N ALA A 79 -8.72 7.38 12.90
CA ALA A 79 -10.03 7.30 12.28
C ALA A 79 -10.27 8.52 11.38
N ASP A 80 -10.89 8.27 10.24
CA ASP A 80 -11.38 9.23 9.26
C ASP A 80 -12.79 8.80 8.82
N ILE A 81 -13.52 9.69 8.15
CA ILE A 81 -14.88 9.40 7.66
C ILE A 81 -14.95 8.20 6.71
N HIS A 82 -13.83 7.86 6.05
CA HIS A 82 -13.72 6.73 5.12
C HIS A 82 -13.05 5.48 5.71
N GLY A 83 -12.69 5.49 7.00
CA GLY A 83 -12.00 4.40 7.69
C GLY A 83 -10.70 4.84 8.35
N CYS A 84 -9.75 3.94 8.50
CA CYS A 84 -8.46 4.26 9.14
C CYS A 84 -7.44 4.74 8.10
N VAL A 85 -6.83 5.90 8.38
CA VAL A 85 -5.83 6.54 7.50
C VAL A 85 -4.54 6.82 8.28
N ARG A 86 -3.41 6.93 7.59
CA ARG A 86 -2.12 7.27 8.24
C ARG A 86 -2.27 8.56 9.04
N ALA A 87 -1.78 8.55 10.29
CA ALA A 87 -1.82 9.69 11.19
C ALA A 87 -0.73 10.71 10.84
N PHE A 88 -0.79 11.30 9.65
CA PHE A 88 0.15 12.33 9.23
C PHE A 88 0.11 13.56 10.15
N ASP A 89 1.27 14.15 10.39
CA ASP A 89 1.39 15.47 11.00
C ASP A 89 1.69 16.49 9.90
N LEU A 90 0.66 17.22 9.47
CA LEU A 90 0.80 18.30 8.49
C LEU A 90 1.04 19.61 9.24
N GLY A 91 2.23 19.75 9.83
CA GLY A 91 2.69 21.04 10.33
C GLY A 91 2.93 22.02 9.17
N PRO A 92 2.64 23.31 9.34
CA PRO A 92 2.76 24.30 8.26
C PRO A 92 4.20 24.51 7.73
N SER A 93 5.20 23.98 8.43
CA SER A 93 6.63 24.09 8.09
C SER A 93 7.32 22.76 7.80
N ASP A 94 6.59 21.64 7.87
CA ASP A 94 7.21 20.32 7.73
C ASP A 94 7.46 20.00 6.26
N SER A 95 8.66 19.48 5.95
CA SER A 95 8.93 18.93 4.62
C SER A 95 8.09 17.68 4.39
N ILE A 96 7.76 17.39 3.13
CA ILE A 96 7.01 16.18 2.76
C ILE A 96 7.68 14.93 3.36
N ASP A 97 9.02 14.84 3.32
CA ASP A 97 9.77 13.73 3.91
C ASP A 97 9.57 13.64 5.43
N ALA A 98 9.56 14.77 6.15
CA ALA A 98 9.33 14.80 7.59
C ALA A 98 7.90 14.35 7.95
N VAL A 99 6.91 14.75 7.15
CA VAL A 99 5.51 14.33 7.29
C VAL A 99 5.37 12.82 7.07
N MET A 100 6.06 12.28 6.07
CA MET A 100 6.00 10.84 5.72
C MET A 100 6.72 9.96 6.74
N GLU A 101 7.79 10.45 7.36
CA GLU A 101 8.52 9.77 8.43
C GLU A 101 7.80 9.83 9.80
N ALA A 102 6.95 10.84 10.03
CA ALA A 102 6.36 11.09 11.34
C ALA A 102 5.41 9.99 11.89
N PRO A 103 4.52 9.38 11.09
CA PRO A 103 3.67 8.30 11.60
C PRO A 103 4.40 6.96 11.74
N VAL A 104 5.65 6.84 11.27
CA VAL A 104 6.43 5.60 11.36
C VAL A 104 6.80 5.34 12.81
N ILE A 105 6.28 4.24 13.37
CA ILE A 105 6.61 3.82 14.73
C ILE A 105 7.75 2.82 14.78
N ALA A 106 8.02 2.15 13.66
CA ALA A 106 9.10 1.19 13.56
C ALA A 106 9.48 0.98 12.10
N ARG A 107 10.75 0.67 11.89
CA ARG A 107 11.31 0.34 10.58
C ARG A 107 12.27 -0.83 10.71
N LYS A 108 12.23 -1.74 9.75
CA LYS A 108 13.19 -2.84 9.62
C LYS A 108 13.66 -2.87 8.17
N VAL A 109 14.97 -2.98 7.97
CA VAL A 109 15.56 -3.21 6.65
C VAL A 109 16.24 -4.56 6.66
N VAL A 110 15.98 -5.38 5.64
CA VAL A 110 16.61 -6.68 5.43
C VAL A 110 17.04 -6.81 3.97
N MET A 111 18.02 -7.67 3.73
CA MET A 111 18.44 -8.02 2.38
C MET A 111 17.88 -9.39 2.03
N LEU A 112 17.07 -9.47 0.98
CA LEU A 112 16.64 -10.73 0.40
C LEU A 112 17.79 -11.33 -0.40
N ASN A 113 18.00 -12.63 -0.25
CA ASN A 113 18.84 -13.35 -1.21
C ASN A 113 18.07 -13.53 -2.53
N GLN A 114 18.80 -13.87 -3.60
CA GLN A 114 18.21 -14.00 -4.93
C GLN A 114 17.07 -15.01 -4.97
N SER A 115 17.19 -16.15 -4.28
CA SER A 115 16.13 -17.16 -4.26
C SER A 115 14.85 -16.68 -3.56
N SER A 116 14.96 -15.92 -2.47
CA SER A 116 13.82 -15.33 -1.77
C SER A 116 13.12 -14.27 -2.62
N LEU A 117 13.90 -13.45 -3.34
CA LEU A 117 13.35 -12.48 -4.28
C LEU A 117 12.60 -13.18 -5.42
N GLN A 118 13.19 -14.21 -6.03
CA GLN A 118 12.54 -14.97 -7.10
C GLN A 118 11.27 -15.67 -6.62
N GLU A 119 11.27 -16.24 -5.41
CA GLU A 119 10.09 -16.85 -4.81
C GLU A 119 8.98 -15.82 -4.54
N LEU A 120 9.34 -14.61 -4.11
CA LEU A 120 8.39 -13.49 -3.99
C LEU A 120 7.76 -13.17 -5.34
N LEU A 121 8.58 -12.94 -6.39
CA LEU A 121 8.10 -12.58 -7.73
C LEU A 121 7.18 -13.66 -8.30
N LYS A 122 7.59 -14.93 -8.21
CA LYS A 122 6.78 -16.08 -8.64
C LYS A 122 5.42 -16.16 -7.94
N ARG A 123 5.34 -15.77 -6.66
CA ARG A 123 4.06 -15.70 -5.95
C ARG A 123 3.20 -14.55 -6.46
N LEU A 124 3.78 -13.39 -6.73
CA LEU A 124 3.05 -12.25 -7.28
C LEU A 124 2.51 -12.53 -8.69
N GLU A 125 3.19 -13.35 -9.49
CA GLU A 125 2.69 -13.82 -10.78
C GLU A 125 1.39 -14.66 -10.66
N SER A 126 1.11 -15.24 -9.50
CA SER A 126 -0.12 -16.01 -9.26
C SER A 126 -1.35 -15.17 -8.89
N LEU A 127 -1.20 -13.84 -8.80
CA LEU A 127 -2.30 -12.93 -8.52
C LEU A 127 -3.31 -12.94 -9.66
N ARG A 128 -4.59 -12.93 -9.32
CA ARG A 128 -5.74 -12.88 -10.24
C ARG A 128 -6.18 -11.44 -10.44
N TRP A 129 -5.45 -10.71 -11.26
CA TRP A 129 -5.74 -9.33 -11.60
C TRP A 129 -5.27 -9.04 -13.02
N GLN A 130 -5.68 -7.92 -13.58
CA GLN A 130 -5.12 -7.43 -14.83
C GLN A 130 -4.34 -6.17 -14.52
N ALA A 131 -3.01 -6.27 -14.52
CA ALA A 131 -2.13 -5.14 -14.25
C ALA A 131 -2.30 -4.09 -15.36
N ASP A 132 -2.78 -2.90 -15.00
CA ASP A 132 -2.84 -1.75 -15.91
C ASP A 132 -1.63 -0.85 -15.68
N TRP A 133 -0.69 -0.89 -16.63
CA TRP A 133 0.54 -0.13 -16.57
C TRP A 133 0.32 1.29 -17.07
N SER A 134 0.05 2.19 -16.13
CA SER A 134 -0.28 3.58 -16.43
C SER A 134 0.76 4.54 -15.85
N GLY A 135 0.77 5.76 -16.39
CA GLY A 135 1.59 6.84 -15.86
C GLY A 135 1.01 7.44 -14.57
N PRO A 136 1.81 8.07 -13.69
CA PRO A 136 1.33 8.59 -12.41
C PRO A 136 0.16 9.57 -12.53
N LYS A 137 0.07 10.30 -13.65
CA LYS A 137 -1.04 11.24 -13.93
C LYS A 137 -2.37 10.55 -14.28
N ASN A 138 -2.31 9.30 -14.71
CA ASN A 138 -3.44 8.48 -15.13
C ASN A 138 -3.51 7.20 -14.29
N MET A 139 -3.02 7.26 -13.04
CA MET A 139 -2.98 6.11 -12.15
C MET A 139 -4.43 5.74 -11.77
N ASP A 140 -5.01 4.80 -12.51
CA ASP A 140 -6.22 4.13 -12.11
C ASP A 140 -5.85 2.88 -11.30
N GLU A 141 -6.56 2.67 -10.19
CA GLU A 141 -6.43 1.44 -9.43
C GLU A 141 -6.95 0.28 -10.27
N SER A 142 -6.12 -0.74 -10.49
CA SER A 142 -6.53 -2.04 -11.00
C SER A 142 -7.20 -2.83 -9.87
N TYR A 143 -8.13 -3.70 -10.26
CA TYR A 143 -8.87 -4.55 -9.33
C TYR A 143 -8.59 -6.02 -9.64
N SER A 144 -8.96 -6.88 -8.70
CA SER A 144 -8.99 -8.32 -8.96
C SER A 144 -9.89 -8.61 -10.18
N THR A 145 -9.58 -9.66 -10.93
CA THR A 145 -10.40 -10.07 -12.09
C THR A 145 -11.88 -10.20 -11.68
N ASP A 146 -12.79 -9.77 -12.55
CA ASP A 146 -14.25 -9.70 -12.34
C ASP A 146 -14.72 -8.68 -11.28
N CYS A 147 -13.82 -7.88 -10.70
CA CYS A 147 -14.19 -6.82 -9.78
C CYS A 147 -14.30 -5.46 -10.49
N LYS A 148 -15.33 -4.69 -10.13
CA LYS A 148 -15.49 -3.28 -10.54
C LYS A 148 -14.92 -2.34 -9.50
N ARG A 149 -14.65 -1.09 -9.89
CA ARG A 149 -14.29 -0.01 -8.98
C ARG A 149 -15.39 0.21 -7.93
N THR A 150 -14.99 0.34 -6.67
CA THR A 150 -15.83 0.80 -5.55
C THR A 150 -15.29 2.13 -5.06
N THR A 151 -16.13 3.15 -4.93
CA THR A 151 -15.70 4.53 -4.64
C THR A 151 -15.66 4.88 -3.15
N ASP A 152 -16.31 4.10 -2.29
CA ASP A 152 -16.69 4.58 -0.95
C ASP A 152 -15.97 3.89 0.21
N ALA A 153 -15.00 3.02 -0.09
CA ALA A 153 -14.23 2.30 0.92
C ALA A 153 -12.73 2.43 0.69
N LEU A 154 -11.95 2.37 1.76
CA LEU A 154 -10.50 2.20 1.68
C LEU A 154 -10.16 0.70 1.53
N PRO A 155 -9.17 0.34 0.69
CA PRO A 155 -8.75 -1.04 0.57
C PRO A 155 -8.06 -1.52 1.85
N GLY A 156 -8.33 -2.76 2.26
CA GLY A 156 -7.64 -3.39 3.40
C GLY A 156 -6.19 -3.77 3.06
N ARG A 157 -5.91 -3.98 1.78
CA ARG A 157 -4.60 -4.26 1.20
C ARG A 157 -4.44 -3.55 -0.14
N SER A 158 -3.25 -3.04 -0.40
CA SER A 158 -2.86 -2.59 -1.74
C SER A 158 -1.48 -3.11 -2.10
N LEU A 159 -1.31 -3.45 -3.37
CA LEU A 159 -0.02 -3.74 -3.99
C LEU A 159 0.20 -2.67 -5.07
N ALA A 160 1.38 -2.06 -5.12
CA ALA A 160 1.81 -1.28 -6.27
C ALA A 160 3.14 -1.82 -6.78
N ILE A 161 3.29 -1.91 -8.09
CA ILE A 161 4.54 -2.30 -8.74
C ILE A 161 4.95 -1.15 -9.65
N ALA A 162 6.11 -0.58 -9.40
CA ALA A 162 6.73 0.43 -10.24
C ALA A 162 7.68 -0.26 -11.22
N ALA A 163 7.50 0.03 -12.51
CA ALA A 163 8.39 -0.40 -13.58
C ALA A 163 9.30 0.77 -14.00
N PRO A 164 10.45 0.49 -14.66
CA PRO A 164 11.33 1.54 -15.16
C PRO A 164 10.58 2.58 -16.00
N GLY A 165 10.86 3.84 -15.71
CA GLY A 165 10.11 4.97 -16.26
C GLY A 165 8.88 5.34 -15.40
N PRO A 166 8.00 6.22 -15.90
CA PRO A 166 6.85 6.66 -15.13
C PRO A 166 5.71 5.63 -15.29
N LYS A 167 5.92 4.36 -14.94
CA LYS A 167 4.88 3.32 -15.07
C LYS A 167 4.64 2.64 -13.74
N ILE A 168 3.38 2.57 -13.34
CA ILE A 168 2.96 1.90 -12.11
C ILE A 168 1.68 1.12 -12.38
N SER A 169 1.53 -0.01 -11.69
CA SER A 169 0.29 -0.77 -11.63
C SER A 169 -0.08 -0.97 -10.16
N VAL A 170 -1.35 -0.74 -9.81
CA VAL A 170 -1.84 -0.78 -8.43
C VAL A 170 -2.99 -1.76 -8.32
N LEU A 171 -2.88 -2.79 -7.47
CA LEU A 171 -3.96 -3.69 -7.10
C LEU A 171 -4.57 -3.26 -5.77
N SER A 172 -5.85 -2.88 -5.77
CA SER A 172 -6.62 -2.65 -4.55
C SER A 172 -7.46 -3.89 -4.21
N ILE A 173 -7.30 -4.39 -2.97
CA ILE A 173 -8.08 -5.52 -2.44
C ILE A 173 -8.92 -5.03 -1.26
N PHE A 174 -10.23 -5.11 -1.43
CA PHE A 174 -11.18 -4.72 -0.41
C PHE A 174 -11.51 -5.92 0.48
N ASP A 175 -11.53 -5.71 1.79
CA ASP A 175 -11.95 -6.76 2.70
C ASP A 175 -13.43 -7.08 2.48
N LYS A 176 -13.84 -8.33 2.78
CA LYS A 176 -15.15 -8.93 2.45
C LYS A 176 -16.38 -8.04 2.76
N MET A 177 -16.27 -7.13 3.72
CA MET A 177 -17.38 -6.27 4.15
C MET A 177 -17.63 -5.07 3.24
N ALA A 178 -16.64 -4.61 2.47
CA ALA A 178 -16.75 -3.37 1.69
C ALA A 178 -17.45 -3.54 0.34
N ARG A 179 -17.62 -4.78 -0.15
CA ARG A 179 -18.27 -5.05 -1.44
C ARG A 179 -19.61 -5.75 -1.28
N GLN A 180 -20.66 -4.97 -1.08
CA GLN A 180 -22.04 -5.46 -1.17
C GLN A 180 -22.71 -4.92 -2.44
N PRO A 181 -23.33 -5.78 -3.28
CA PRO A 181 -23.09 -7.21 -3.45
C PRO A 181 -22.01 -7.43 -4.52
N ALA A 182 -20.78 -7.75 -4.13
CA ALA A 182 -19.82 -8.30 -5.10
C ALA A 182 -20.36 -9.63 -5.65
N GLU A 183 -20.25 -9.83 -6.96
CA GLU A 183 -20.42 -11.15 -7.57
C GLU A 183 -19.48 -12.16 -6.86
N ALA A 184 -19.95 -13.39 -6.65
CA ALA A 184 -19.21 -14.40 -5.88
C ALA A 184 -17.79 -14.68 -6.44
N SER A 185 -17.59 -14.48 -7.74
CA SER A 185 -16.30 -14.52 -8.45
C SER A 185 -15.33 -13.45 -7.95
N CYS A 186 -15.77 -12.18 -7.88
CA CYS A 186 -14.96 -11.06 -7.40
C CYS A 186 -14.49 -11.30 -5.94
N ALA A 187 -15.41 -11.66 -5.05
CA ALA A 187 -15.06 -11.96 -3.65
C ALA A 187 -14.04 -13.11 -3.54
N THR A 188 -14.20 -14.15 -4.36
CA THR A 188 -13.25 -15.28 -4.41
C THR A 188 -11.86 -14.84 -4.87
N ASN A 189 -11.78 -13.99 -5.90
CA ASN A 189 -10.51 -13.49 -6.43
C ASN A 189 -9.81 -12.55 -5.44
N GLU A 190 -10.55 -11.68 -4.76
CA GLU A 190 -9.99 -10.82 -3.70
C GLU A 190 -9.43 -11.62 -2.52
N ILE A 191 -10.16 -12.65 -2.06
CA ILE A 191 -9.67 -13.55 -1.00
C ILE A 191 -8.40 -14.29 -1.44
N ALA A 192 -8.39 -14.78 -2.69
CA ALA A 192 -7.23 -15.48 -3.25
C ALA A 192 -6.01 -14.54 -3.33
N ASN A 193 -6.19 -13.33 -3.85
CA ASN A 193 -5.13 -12.32 -3.95
C ASN A 193 -4.61 -11.90 -2.58
N ALA A 194 -5.49 -11.65 -1.61
CA ALA A 194 -5.11 -11.33 -0.24
C ALA A 194 -4.24 -12.44 0.37
N LYS A 195 -4.63 -13.71 0.17
CA LYS A 195 -3.86 -14.86 0.65
C LYS A 195 -2.49 -14.98 -0.03
N VAL A 196 -2.43 -14.78 -1.35
CA VAL A 196 -1.17 -14.79 -2.10
C VAL A 196 -0.23 -13.72 -1.58
N LEU A 197 -0.70 -12.46 -1.46
CA LEU A 197 0.11 -11.35 -0.95
C LEU A 197 0.61 -11.60 0.47
N ASP A 198 -0.30 -11.95 1.39
CA ASP A 198 0.06 -12.22 2.78
C ASP A 198 1.08 -13.35 2.89
N THR A 199 0.93 -14.42 2.10
CA THR A 199 1.89 -15.54 2.09
C THR A 199 3.23 -15.14 1.49
N ALA A 200 3.24 -14.32 0.44
CA ALA A 200 4.46 -13.91 -0.26
C ALA A 200 5.38 -13.07 0.64
N VAL A 201 4.81 -12.23 1.51
CA VAL A 201 5.60 -11.37 2.41
C VAL A 201 5.81 -11.97 3.81
N ALA A 202 5.02 -12.96 4.22
CA ALA A 202 5.06 -13.55 5.57
C ALA A 202 6.47 -13.98 6.05
N PRO A 203 7.35 -14.57 5.21
CA PRO A 203 8.69 -14.98 5.65
C PRO A 203 9.56 -13.81 6.12
N PHE A 204 9.27 -12.59 5.67
CA PHE A 204 10.12 -11.41 5.88
C PHE A 204 9.45 -10.39 6.80
N ALA A 205 8.12 -10.40 6.88
CA ALA A 205 7.32 -9.38 7.55
C ALA A 205 6.73 -9.86 8.89
N PRO A 206 7.41 -9.63 10.03
CA PRO A 206 6.83 -9.93 11.34
C PRO A 206 5.52 -9.14 11.56
N LEU A 207 4.64 -9.64 12.42
CA LEU A 207 3.35 -9.01 12.70
C LEU A 207 3.54 -7.63 13.34
N LEU A 208 4.29 -7.57 14.44
CA LEU A 208 4.61 -6.33 15.15
C LEU A 208 6.08 -6.37 15.59
N PRO A 209 6.85 -5.28 15.48
CA PRO A 209 8.18 -5.21 16.04
C PRO A 209 8.12 -5.13 17.57
N ALA A 210 9.11 -5.73 18.24
CA ALA A 210 9.21 -5.71 19.70
C ALA A 210 9.46 -4.32 20.28
N GLN A 211 10.10 -3.44 19.48
CA GLN A 211 10.44 -2.07 19.83
C GLN A 211 9.78 -1.11 18.84
N TYR A 212 9.32 0.03 19.35
CA TYR A 212 8.68 1.07 18.57
C TYR A 212 8.95 2.44 19.21
N HIS A 213 8.91 3.49 18.39
CA HIS A 213 9.10 4.87 18.79
C HIS A 213 7.94 5.71 18.24
N ILE A 214 7.09 6.22 19.12
CA ILE A 214 6.00 7.12 18.73
C ILE A 214 6.46 8.55 19.04
N ARG A 215 6.42 9.43 18.04
CA ARG A 215 6.70 10.85 18.26
C ARG A 215 5.65 11.45 19.21
N PRO A 216 6.04 12.30 20.17
CA PRO A 216 5.11 12.88 21.14
C PRO A 216 3.88 13.55 20.53
N ALA A 217 4.04 14.30 19.43
CA ALA A 217 2.93 14.96 18.74
C ALA A 217 1.87 13.99 18.22
N ILE A 218 2.30 12.84 17.69
CA ILE A 218 1.41 11.77 17.23
C ILE A 218 0.71 11.12 18.44
N ALA A 219 1.46 10.82 19.51
CA ALA A 219 0.91 10.24 20.73
C ALA A 219 -0.15 11.14 21.39
N GLU A 220 0.11 12.45 21.46
CA GLU A 220 -0.83 13.44 22.00
C GLU A 220 -2.12 13.51 21.19
N ARG A 221 -2.04 13.40 19.86
CA ARG A 221 -3.22 13.40 18.99
C ARG A 221 -4.08 12.15 19.19
N LEU A 222 -3.45 10.97 19.20
CA LEU A 222 -4.16 9.71 19.44
C LEU A 222 -4.86 9.67 20.81
N ASN A 223 -4.30 10.36 21.81
CA ASN A 223 -4.94 10.51 23.12
C ASN A 223 -6.12 11.48 23.11
N ARG A 224 -6.15 12.49 22.23
CA ARG A 224 -7.26 13.45 22.09
C ARG A 224 -8.46 12.89 21.34
N GLU A 225 -8.26 11.84 20.56
CA GLU A 225 -9.31 11.15 19.81
C GLU A 225 -10.03 10.07 20.63
N ARG A 226 -9.59 9.81 21.88
CA ARG A 226 -10.27 8.96 22.87
C ARG A 226 -11.23 9.77 23.73
#